data_AF-A0A3R9PAZ3-F1
#
_entry.id   AF-A0A3R9PAZ3-F1
#
_cell.length_a   1.000
_cell.length_b   1.000
_cell.length_c   1.000
_cell.angle_alpha   90.00
_cell.angle_beta   90.00
_cell.angle_gamma   90.00
#
_symmetry.space_group_name_H-M   'P 1'
#
loop_
_entity.id
_entity.type
_entity.pdbx_description
1 polymer ?
#
loop_
_entity_poly.entity_id
_entity_poly.type
_entity_poly.pdbx_seq_one_letter_code
_entity_poly.pdbx_strand_id
1 'polypeptide(L)'
;MTDTMNKLKESKFFLNKMNKYYEVDPDFNFYLSAFISAARSVTWIMKSEFIHVEGWENWFNKQEPGDKELLRKTNDIRIQTIKKSSLHTGRRAVLDIPKERITEEAKKYMRNIDKQKVKFTIRVNEGIDKTSRVDENGVTFTGEFTDIFRKIDEFPDEDILGVCQRYIDELEKLVLECEKFFADKLEEKYVEGSSIKFADTDLFE
;
A
#
# COMPACT_ATOMS: atom_id res chain seq x y z
N MET A 1 22.25 -7.50 12.69
CA MET A 1 20.98 -7.25 11.95
C MET A 1 20.64 -5.79 12.14
N THR A 2 20.53 -5.05 11.05
CA THR A 2 20.41 -3.58 11.03
C THR A 2 19.01 -3.11 11.44
N ASP A 3 18.92 -1.86 11.85
CA ASP A 3 17.67 -1.19 12.15
C ASP A 3 16.82 -1.01 10.89
N THR A 4 17.46 -0.80 9.74
CA THR A 4 16.82 -0.77 8.42
C THR A 4 16.08 -2.07 8.12
N MET A 5 16.76 -3.22 8.31
CA MET A 5 16.15 -4.54 8.12
C MET A 5 15.01 -4.78 9.10
N ASN A 6 15.16 -4.37 10.36
CA ASN A 6 14.10 -4.46 11.36
C ASN A 6 12.87 -3.62 10.95
N LYS A 7 13.08 -2.42 10.40
CA LYS A 7 11.99 -1.56 9.95
C LYS A 7 11.25 -2.11 8.73
N LEU A 8 11.98 -2.73 7.81
CA LEU A 8 11.37 -3.48 6.70
C LEU A 8 10.50 -4.63 7.21
N LYS A 9 11.00 -5.40 8.18
CA LYS A 9 10.25 -6.51 8.80
C LYS A 9 8.98 -6.04 9.52
N GLU A 10 9.06 -4.93 10.25
CA GLU A 10 7.88 -4.30 10.88
C GLU A 10 6.84 -3.90 9.83
N SER A 11 7.29 -3.30 8.72
CA SER A 11 6.41 -2.93 7.61
C SER A 11 5.72 -4.17 7.00
N LYS A 12 6.48 -5.25 6.75
CA LYS A 12 5.94 -6.54 6.28
C LYS A 12 4.96 -7.17 7.27
N PHE A 13 5.20 -7.04 8.57
CA PHE A 13 4.29 -7.51 9.60
C PHE A 13 2.92 -6.84 9.48
N PHE A 14 2.88 -5.52 9.34
CA PHE A 14 1.61 -4.81 9.17
C PHE A 14 0.90 -5.14 7.85
N LEU A 15 1.64 -5.32 6.76
CA LEU A 15 1.05 -5.78 5.49
C LEU A 15 0.39 -7.16 5.63
N ASN A 16 1.05 -8.10 6.31
CA ASN A 16 0.47 -9.41 6.60
C ASN A 16 -0.82 -9.28 7.44
N LYS A 17 -0.83 -8.39 8.43
CA LYS A 17 -2.06 -8.09 9.19
C LYS A 17 -3.16 -7.51 8.30
N MET A 18 -2.85 -6.58 7.39
CA MET A 18 -3.84 -6.08 6.42
C MET A 18 -4.45 -7.21 5.59
N ASN A 19 -3.63 -8.14 5.09
CA ASN A 19 -4.13 -9.30 4.34
C ASN A 19 -5.03 -10.20 5.20
N LYS A 20 -4.63 -10.48 6.45
CA LYS A 20 -5.41 -11.31 7.38
C LYS A 20 -6.75 -10.68 7.76
N TYR A 21 -6.77 -9.36 7.93
CA TYR A 21 -7.95 -8.60 8.37
C TYR A 21 -8.60 -7.84 7.21
N TYR A 22 -8.41 -8.31 5.97
CA TYR A 22 -8.88 -7.61 4.77
C TYR A 22 -10.37 -7.30 4.82
N GLU A 23 -11.20 -8.22 5.28
CA GLU A 23 -12.66 -8.00 5.33
C GLU A 23 -13.16 -7.35 6.62
N VAL A 24 -12.27 -7.05 7.57
CA VAL A 24 -12.64 -6.62 8.93
C VAL A 24 -12.42 -5.12 9.10
N ASP A 25 -13.52 -4.38 9.23
CA ASP A 25 -13.51 -2.98 9.63
C ASP A 25 -13.77 -2.85 11.14
N PRO A 26 -13.09 -1.94 11.86
CA PRO A 26 -12.11 -0.96 11.38
C PRO A 26 -10.66 -1.47 11.31
N ASP A 27 -10.40 -2.72 11.70
CA ASP A 27 -9.06 -3.30 11.88
C ASP A 27 -8.15 -3.12 10.67
N PHE A 28 -8.67 -3.34 9.46
CA PHE A 28 -7.92 -3.12 8.21
C PHE A 28 -7.34 -1.70 8.15
N ASN A 29 -8.14 -0.69 8.49
CA ASN A 29 -7.73 0.71 8.42
C ASN A 29 -6.63 1.04 9.43
N PHE A 30 -6.67 0.42 10.62
CA PHE A 30 -5.61 0.57 11.62
C PHE A 30 -4.29 -0.04 11.12
N TYR A 31 -4.35 -1.24 10.56
CA TYR A 31 -3.16 -1.89 10.00
C TYR A 31 -2.62 -1.18 8.76
N LEU A 32 -3.49 -0.64 7.90
CA LEU A 32 -3.08 0.18 6.75
C LEU A 32 -2.35 1.45 7.21
N SER A 33 -2.89 2.16 8.21
CA SER A 33 -2.23 3.35 8.77
C SER A 33 -0.85 3.02 9.37
N ALA A 34 -0.75 1.92 10.12
CA ALA A 34 0.51 1.44 10.70
C ALA A 34 1.51 1.04 9.61
N PHE A 35 1.06 0.32 8.57
CA PHE A 35 1.88 -0.07 7.42
C PHE A 35 2.48 1.16 6.72
N ILE A 36 1.64 2.12 6.34
CA ILE A 36 2.10 3.33 5.63
C ILE A 36 3.12 4.11 6.47
N SER A 37 2.91 4.15 7.79
CA SER A 37 3.84 4.80 8.72
C SER A 37 5.18 4.08 8.80
N ALA A 38 5.16 2.75 8.98
CA ALA A 38 6.37 1.93 9.06
C ALA A 38 7.14 1.93 7.73
N ALA A 39 6.48 1.66 6.62
CA ALA A 39 7.10 1.53 5.31
C ALA A 39 7.82 2.82 4.87
N ARG A 40 7.22 4.00 5.10
CA ARG A 40 7.86 5.29 4.79
C ARG A 40 9.08 5.61 5.64
N SER A 41 9.16 5.03 6.84
CA SER A 41 10.31 5.26 7.71
C SER A 41 11.53 4.40 7.34
N VAL A 42 11.36 3.35 6.54
CA VAL A 42 12.45 2.44 6.12
C VAL A 42 13.61 3.21 5.49
N THR A 43 13.34 4.04 4.48
CA THR A 43 14.40 4.82 3.81
C THR A 43 14.99 5.90 4.70
N TRP A 44 14.23 6.40 5.67
CA TRP A 44 14.72 7.39 6.61
C TRP A 44 15.67 6.77 7.63
N ILE A 45 15.31 5.60 8.18
CA ILE A 45 16.16 4.79 9.05
C ILE A 45 17.42 4.36 8.30
N MET A 46 17.28 3.89 7.06
CA MET A 46 18.42 3.56 6.19
C MET A 46 19.37 4.74 6.02
N LYS A 47 18.83 5.94 5.76
CA LYS A 47 19.66 7.13 5.66
C LYS A 47 20.37 7.43 6.97
N SER A 48 19.69 7.40 8.11
CA SER A 48 20.35 7.67 9.39
C SER A 48 21.41 6.63 9.76
N GLU A 49 21.18 5.36 9.42
CA GLU A 49 22.04 4.24 9.79
C GLU A 49 23.30 4.18 8.92
N PHE A 50 23.18 4.41 7.60
CA PHE A 50 24.27 4.19 6.66
C PHE A 50 24.93 5.48 6.13
N ILE A 51 24.45 6.68 6.46
CA ILE A 51 25.03 7.95 5.95
C ILE A 51 26.53 8.09 6.24
N HIS A 52 27.02 7.44 7.28
CA HIS A 52 28.43 7.49 7.67
C HIS A 52 29.30 6.39 7.04
N VAL A 53 28.73 5.50 6.23
CA VAL A 53 29.45 4.43 5.54
C VAL A 53 29.95 4.94 4.20
N GLU A 54 31.25 4.76 3.93
CA GLU A 54 31.89 5.25 2.71
C GLU A 54 31.22 4.69 1.45
N GLY A 55 30.92 5.58 0.50
CA GLY A 55 30.30 5.24 -0.77
C GLY A 55 28.78 5.01 -0.71
N TRP A 56 28.17 4.93 0.49
CA TRP A 56 26.74 4.71 0.64
C TRP A 56 25.92 5.86 0.04
N GLU A 57 26.25 7.12 0.35
CA GLU A 57 25.48 8.28 -0.13
C GLU A 57 25.47 8.36 -1.67
N ASN A 58 26.62 8.09 -2.30
CA ASN A 58 26.73 8.03 -3.75
C ASN A 58 25.92 6.88 -4.37
N TRP A 59 25.83 5.74 -3.70
CA TRP A 59 24.99 4.62 -4.13
C TRP A 59 23.50 4.94 -3.95
N PHE A 60 23.11 5.50 -2.81
CA PHE A 60 21.73 5.82 -2.46
C PHE A 60 21.16 6.90 -3.40
N ASN A 61 21.93 7.95 -3.70
CA ASN A 61 21.51 9.01 -4.60
C ASN A 61 21.36 8.57 -6.07
N LYS A 62 21.96 7.43 -6.46
CA LYS A 62 21.80 6.83 -7.79
C LYS A 62 20.57 5.94 -7.90
N GLN A 63 19.94 5.60 -6.77
CA GLN A 63 18.71 4.82 -6.79
C GLN A 63 17.62 5.71 -7.37
N GLU A 64 17.03 5.29 -8.49
CA GLU A 64 15.81 5.95 -8.95
C GLU A 64 14.72 5.69 -7.92
N PRO A 65 14.00 6.72 -7.44
CA PRO A 65 12.77 6.47 -6.70
C PRO A 65 11.90 5.64 -7.64
N GLY A 66 11.44 4.47 -7.21
CA GLY A 66 10.68 3.49 -8.00
C GLY A 66 9.42 4.09 -8.64
N ASP A 67 8.24 3.57 -8.31
CA ASP A 67 7.03 4.25 -8.73
C ASP A 67 6.90 5.61 -7.99
N LYS A 68 7.34 6.70 -8.65
CA LYS A 68 7.30 8.06 -8.10
C LYS A 68 5.88 8.49 -7.73
N GLU A 69 4.88 8.00 -8.48
CA GLU A 69 3.49 8.31 -8.19
C GLU A 69 3.00 7.56 -6.95
N LEU A 70 3.39 6.29 -6.80
CA LEU A 70 3.20 5.51 -5.57
C LEU A 70 3.80 6.22 -4.36
N LEU A 71 5.07 6.62 -4.43
CA LEU A 71 5.75 7.33 -3.34
C LEU A 71 5.06 8.65 -2.96
N ARG A 72 4.60 9.41 -3.96
CA ARG A 72 3.88 10.67 -3.77
C ARG A 72 2.53 10.44 -3.12
N LYS A 73 1.70 9.54 -3.65
CA LYS A 73 0.37 9.23 -3.12
C LYS A 73 0.43 8.63 -1.72
N THR A 74 1.37 7.73 -1.45
CA THR A 74 1.62 7.19 -0.10
C THR A 74 2.05 8.29 0.88
N ASN A 75 2.72 9.36 0.41
CA ASN A 75 3.00 10.53 1.26
C ASN A 75 1.74 11.32 1.59
N ASP A 76 0.85 11.51 0.61
CA ASP A 76 -0.42 12.22 0.80
C ASP A 76 -1.30 11.49 1.83
N ILE A 77 -1.41 10.16 1.70
CA ILE A 77 -2.10 9.29 2.66
C ILE A 77 -1.53 9.50 4.07
N ARG A 78 -0.21 9.48 4.24
CA ARG A 78 0.44 9.70 5.54
C ARG A 78 0.14 11.10 6.10
N ILE A 79 0.19 12.13 5.26
CA ILE A 79 -0.13 13.50 5.69
C ILE A 79 -1.58 13.56 6.17
N GLN A 80 -2.50 12.90 5.47
CA GLN A 80 -3.89 12.81 5.90
C GLN A 80 -4.03 12.09 7.25
N THR A 81 -3.43 10.91 7.42
CA THR A 81 -3.56 10.13 8.67
C THR A 81 -2.98 10.84 9.89
N ILE A 82 -1.90 11.59 9.71
CA ILE A 82 -1.23 12.29 10.82
C ILE A 82 -1.88 13.65 11.12
N LYS A 83 -2.34 14.38 10.10
CA LYS A 83 -2.68 15.81 10.25
C LYS A 83 -4.14 16.16 10.01
N LYS A 84 -4.93 15.29 9.38
CA LYS A 84 -6.28 15.64 8.94
C LYS A 84 -7.35 14.76 9.57
N SER A 85 -7.25 13.45 9.40
CA SER A 85 -8.30 12.53 9.83
C SER A 85 -7.81 11.08 9.86
N SER A 86 -8.53 10.22 10.58
CA SER A 86 -8.33 8.77 10.51
C SER A 86 -8.49 8.26 9.08
N LEU A 87 -7.73 7.21 8.75
CA LEU A 87 -7.80 6.56 7.45
C LEU A 87 -9.09 5.73 7.35
N HIS A 88 -9.80 5.88 6.24
CA HIS A 88 -10.98 5.07 5.96
C HIS A 88 -10.90 4.59 4.51
N THR A 89 -10.95 3.28 4.31
CA THR A 89 -11.10 2.72 2.96
C THR A 89 -12.55 2.49 2.63
N GLY A 90 -12.94 2.81 1.40
CA GLY A 90 -14.23 2.40 0.86
C GLY A 90 -14.15 1.00 0.25
N ARG A 91 -15.31 0.41 -0.05
CA ARG A 91 -15.41 -0.78 -0.90
C ARG A 91 -15.85 -0.38 -2.30
N ARG A 92 -15.24 -0.98 -3.31
CA ARG A 92 -15.68 -0.89 -4.71
C ARG A 92 -15.98 -2.29 -5.20
N ALA A 93 -17.16 -2.46 -5.76
CA ALA A 93 -17.57 -3.69 -6.41
C ALA A 93 -17.67 -3.42 -7.91
N VAL A 94 -17.05 -4.27 -8.72
CA VAL A 94 -17.14 -4.25 -10.18
C VAL A 94 -18.19 -5.28 -10.58
N LEU A 95 -19.26 -4.79 -11.20
CA LEU A 95 -20.32 -5.62 -11.75
C LEU A 95 -20.09 -5.73 -13.26
N ASP A 96 -19.81 -6.94 -13.73
CA ASP A 96 -19.78 -7.20 -15.17
C ASP A 96 -21.16 -7.61 -15.66
N ILE A 97 -21.63 -6.91 -16.68
CA ILE A 97 -22.92 -7.16 -17.32
C ILE A 97 -22.62 -7.52 -18.78
N PRO A 98 -22.69 -8.82 -19.14
CA PRO A 98 -22.47 -9.25 -20.52
C PRO A 98 -23.38 -8.49 -21.48
N LYS A 99 -22.81 -7.99 -22.59
CA LYS A 99 -23.54 -7.15 -23.55
C LYS A 99 -24.74 -7.86 -24.17
N GLU A 100 -24.67 -9.19 -24.28
CA GLU A 100 -25.72 -10.06 -24.81
C GLU A 100 -26.94 -10.10 -23.88
N ARG A 101 -26.76 -9.78 -22.60
CA ARG A 101 -27.82 -9.71 -21.59
C ARG A 101 -28.50 -8.35 -21.51
N ILE A 102 -27.99 -7.35 -22.25
CA ILE A 102 -28.55 -6.00 -22.32
C ILE A 102 -29.51 -5.91 -23.51
N THR A 103 -30.81 -5.80 -23.23
CA THR A 103 -31.85 -5.65 -24.24
C THR A 103 -31.78 -4.28 -24.93
N GLU A 104 -32.34 -4.16 -26.15
CA GLU A 104 -32.38 -2.89 -26.89
C GLU A 104 -33.21 -1.82 -26.16
N GLU A 105 -34.27 -2.24 -25.46
CA GLU A 105 -35.08 -1.37 -24.60
C GLU A 105 -34.23 -0.79 -23.46
N ALA A 106 -33.40 -1.61 -22.82
CA ALA A 106 -32.48 -1.16 -21.78
C ALA A 106 -31.43 -0.18 -22.33
N LYS A 107 -30.87 -0.43 -23.53
CA LYS A 107 -29.95 0.50 -24.21
C LYS A 107 -30.61 1.85 -24.47
N LYS A 108 -31.85 1.86 -24.96
CA LYS A 108 -32.61 3.08 -25.23
C LYS A 108 -32.90 3.84 -23.93
N TYR A 109 -33.27 3.13 -22.87
CA TYR A 109 -33.49 3.70 -21.54
C TYR A 109 -32.21 4.37 -21.00
N MET A 110 -31.06 3.66 -21.04
CA MET A 110 -29.78 4.20 -20.57
C MET A 110 -29.33 5.46 -21.31
N ARG A 111 -29.56 5.55 -22.63
CA ARG A 111 -29.24 6.76 -23.42
C ARG A 111 -30.05 7.98 -22.98
N ASN A 112 -31.26 7.78 -22.46
CA ASN A 112 -32.15 8.87 -22.03
C ASN A 112 -31.86 9.35 -20.60
N ILE A 113 -31.05 8.61 -19.84
CA ILE A 113 -30.69 8.91 -18.44
C ILE A 113 -29.41 9.74 -18.36
N ASP A 114 -28.77 10.03 -19.49
CA ASP A 114 -27.53 10.81 -19.51
C ASP A 114 -27.70 12.11 -18.70
N LYS A 115 -26.82 12.31 -17.72
CA LYS A 115 -26.79 13.43 -16.74
C LYS A 115 -27.87 13.45 -15.65
N GLN A 116 -28.71 12.41 -15.50
CA GLN A 116 -29.65 12.32 -14.38
C GLN A 116 -29.04 11.55 -13.20
N LYS A 117 -29.39 11.95 -11.97
CA LYS A 117 -29.03 11.18 -10.76
C LYS A 117 -29.92 9.94 -10.69
N VAL A 118 -29.30 8.76 -10.75
CA VAL A 118 -30.00 7.47 -10.66
C VAL A 118 -29.74 6.84 -9.30
N LYS A 119 -30.80 6.28 -8.70
CA LYS A 119 -30.68 5.45 -7.50
C LYS A 119 -30.53 3.99 -7.93
N PHE A 120 -29.44 3.36 -7.52
CA PHE A 120 -29.21 1.93 -7.74
C PHE A 120 -29.56 1.14 -6.47
N THR A 121 -30.15 -0.04 -6.66
CA THR A 121 -30.35 -1.03 -5.60
C THR A 121 -29.73 -2.34 -6.06
N ILE A 122 -28.73 -2.81 -5.31
CA ILE A 122 -28.08 -4.08 -5.58
C ILE A 122 -28.77 -5.14 -4.71
N ARG A 123 -29.21 -6.23 -5.34
CA ARG A 123 -29.75 -7.41 -4.65
C ARG A 123 -28.91 -8.61 -5.03
N VAL A 124 -28.33 -9.29 -4.04
CA VAL A 124 -27.68 -10.58 -4.25
C VAL A 124 -28.79 -11.62 -4.30
N ASN A 125 -28.87 -12.38 -5.39
CA ASN A 125 -29.91 -13.37 -5.62
C ASN A 125 -29.25 -14.69 -6.05
N GLU A 126 -29.69 -15.82 -5.48
CA GLU A 126 -29.22 -17.16 -5.89
C GLU A 126 -29.90 -17.64 -7.20
N GLY A 127 -30.87 -16.87 -7.69
CA GLY A 127 -31.65 -17.16 -8.90
C GLY A 127 -31.03 -16.60 -10.18
N ILE A 128 -31.06 -17.42 -11.24
CA ILE A 128 -30.40 -17.21 -12.52
C ILE A 128 -31.31 -16.47 -13.52
N ASP A 129 -31.88 -15.31 -13.16
CA ASP A 129 -32.64 -14.55 -14.15
C ASP A 129 -31.65 -13.77 -15.05
N LYS A 130 -31.26 -14.36 -16.19
CA LYS A 130 -30.06 -13.98 -16.98
C LYS A 130 -30.22 -12.74 -17.87
N THR A 131 -31.32 -12.01 -17.82
CA THR A 131 -31.60 -10.93 -18.79
C THR A 131 -31.95 -9.61 -18.13
N SER A 132 -31.55 -8.49 -18.73
CA SER A 132 -32.01 -7.17 -18.28
C SER A 132 -33.51 -7.02 -18.48
N ARG A 133 -34.21 -6.43 -17.50
CA ARG A 133 -35.65 -6.16 -17.55
C ARG A 133 -35.91 -4.67 -17.39
N VAL A 134 -36.87 -4.15 -18.14
CA VAL A 134 -37.38 -2.78 -17.99
C VAL A 134 -38.81 -2.87 -17.48
N ASP A 135 -39.09 -2.20 -16.37
CA ASP A 135 -40.42 -2.10 -15.76
C ASP A 135 -40.74 -0.65 -15.37
N GLU A 136 -41.89 -0.45 -14.72
CA GLU A 136 -42.35 0.86 -14.23
C GLU A 136 -41.41 1.52 -13.21
N ASN A 137 -40.52 0.75 -12.58
CA ASN A 137 -39.55 1.21 -11.58
C ASN A 137 -38.14 1.42 -12.15
N GLY A 138 -37.90 1.07 -13.42
CA GLY A 138 -36.67 1.36 -14.14
C GLY A 138 -36.09 0.14 -14.86
N VAL A 139 -34.75 0.06 -14.90
CA VAL A 139 -34.02 -1.03 -15.54
C VAL A 139 -33.30 -1.89 -14.50
N THR A 140 -33.49 -3.20 -14.57
CA THR A 140 -32.78 -4.19 -13.76
C THR A 140 -31.77 -4.92 -14.63
N PHE A 141 -30.55 -5.08 -14.11
CA PHE A 141 -29.50 -5.88 -14.72
C PHE A 141 -29.09 -7.03 -13.82
N THR A 142 -28.82 -8.18 -14.42
CA THR A 142 -28.20 -9.31 -13.73
C THR A 142 -26.77 -9.47 -14.24
N GLY A 143 -25.82 -9.15 -13.38
CA GLY A 143 -24.40 -9.31 -13.64
C GLY A 143 -23.75 -10.16 -12.56
N GLU A 144 -22.51 -10.55 -12.82
CA GLU A 144 -21.68 -11.23 -11.84
C GLU A 144 -20.70 -10.21 -11.25
N PHE A 145 -20.48 -10.28 -9.94
CA PHE A 145 -19.40 -9.53 -9.32
C PHE A 145 -18.09 -10.13 -9.80
N THR A 146 -17.33 -9.36 -10.58
CA THR A 146 -16.03 -9.78 -11.08
C THR A 146 -14.93 -9.42 -10.11
N ASP A 147 -15.11 -8.36 -9.34
CA ASP A 147 -14.13 -7.93 -8.35
C ASP A 147 -14.80 -7.15 -7.20
N ILE A 148 -14.28 -7.34 -5.99
CA ILE A 148 -14.63 -6.53 -4.82
C ILE A 148 -13.32 -6.20 -4.12
N PHE A 149 -12.97 -4.91 -4.09
CA PHE A 149 -11.72 -4.48 -3.51
C PHE A 149 -11.87 -3.23 -2.64
N ARG A 150 -10.89 -3.04 -1.77
CA ARG A 150 -10.75 -1.85 -0.94
C ARG A 150 -10.07 -0.74 -1.71
N LYS A 151 -10.71 0.42 -1.72
CA LYS A 151 -10.17 1.62 -2.38
C LYS A 151 -9.92 2.75 -1.40
N ILE A 152 -9.02 3.62 -1.81
CA ILE A 152 -8.79 4.93 -1.21
C ILE A 152 -8.78 5.98 -2.32
N ASP A 153 -9.02 7.25 -1.99
CA ASP A 153 -9.19 8.31 -2.99
C ASP A 153 -7.93 8.54 -3.83
N GLU A 154 -6.74 8.30 -3.27
CA GLU A 154 -5.47 8.40 -4.01
C GLU A 154 -5.29 7.28 -5.05
N PHE A 155 -5.95 6.13 -4.84
CA PHE A 155 -5.90 4.95 -5.71
C PHE A 155 -7.34 4.44 -5.97
N PRO A 156 -8.13 5.19 -6.76
CA PRO A 156 -9.57 4.92 -6.87
C PRO A 156 -9.89 3.65 -7.65
N ASP A 157 -9.01 3.24 -8.56
CA ASP A 157 -9.18 2.11 -9.49
C ASP A 157 -8.30 0.90 -9.14
N GLU A 158 -7.67 0.90 -7.97
CA GLU A 158 -6.77 -0.17 -7.55
C GLU A 158 -7.11 -0.66 -6.15
N ASP A 159 -6.87 -1.95 -5.90
CA ASP A 159 -6.92 -2.51 -4.55
C ASP A 159 -5.75 -1.97 -3.73
N ILE A 160 -6.07 -1.28 -2.63
CA ILE A 160 -5.06 -0.68 -1.76
C ILE A 160 -4.11 -1.72 -1.16
N LEU A 161 -4.55 -2.97 -0.96
CA LEU A 161 -3.66 -4.04 -0.51
C LEU A 161 -2.60 -4.36 -1.58
N GLY A 162 -3.01 -4.48 -2.85
CA GLY A 162 -2.10 -4.67 -3.98
C GLY A 162 -1.11 -3.50 -4.15
N VAL A 163 -1.58 -2.27 -3.99
CA VAL A 163 -0.72 -1.06 -4.00
C VAL A 163 0.33 -1.14 -2.89
N CYS A 164 -0.06 -1.54 -1.69
CA CYS A 164 0.87 -1.70 -0.55
C CYS A 164 1.87 -2.84 -0.78
N GLN A 165 1.48 -3.93 -1.44
CA GLN A 165 2.38 -5.01 -1.82
C GLN A 165 3.47 -4.52 -2.79
N ARG A 166 3.09 -3.79 -3.85
CA ARG A 166 4.08 -3.22 -4.78
C ARG A 166 5.07 -2.31 -4.06
N TYR A 167 4.58 -1.49 -3.12
CA TYR A 167 5.44 -0.59 -2.36
C TYR A 167 6.44 -1.34 -1.48
N ILE A 168 6.02 -2.39 -0.77
CA ILE A 168 6.94 -3.15 0.07
C ILE A 168 7.98 -3.93 -0.76
N ASP A 169 7.61 -4.40 -1.95
CA ASP A 169 8.51 -5.12 -2.84
C ASP A 169 9.63 -4.21 -3.36
N GLU A 170 9.33 -2.94 -3.65
CA GLU A 170 10.34 -1.94 -4.00
C GLU A 170 11.27 -1.65 -2.82
N LEU A 171 10.72 -1.47 -1.62
CA LEU A 171 11.52 -1.25 -0.41
C LEU A 171 12.41 -2.45 -0.09
N GLU A 172 11.91 -3.67 -0.23
CA GLU A 172 12.67 -4.88 0.01
C GLU A 172 13.89 -4.97 -0.92
N LYS A 173 13.71 -4.73 -2.22
CA LYS A 173 14.84 -4.72 -3.17
C LYS A 173 15.91 -3.72 -2.74
N LEU A 174 15.50 -2.48 -2.44
CA LEU A 174 16.40 -1.43 -2.00
C LEU A 174 17.15 -1.80 -0.72
N VAL A 175 16.44 -2.34 0.28
CA VAL A 175 17.05 -2.74 1.55
C VAL A 175 18.02 -3.90 1.36
N LEU A 176 17.64 -4.93 0.61
CA LEU A 176 18.52 -6.09 0.38
C LEU A 176 19.81 -5.71 -0.35
N GLU A 177 19.72 -4.79 -1.32
CA GLU A 177 20.90 -4.24 -1.98
C GLU A 177 21.76 -3.41 -1.03
N CYS A 178 21.15 -2.57 -0.19
CA CYS A 178 21.87 -1.78 0.82
C CYS A 178 22.63 -2.68 1.79
N GLU A 179 21.95 -3.68 2.37
CA GLU A 179 22.55 -4.63 3.30
C GLU A 179 23.73 -5.34 2.66
N LYS A 180 23.55 -5.85 1.44
CA LYS A 180 24.60 -6.58 0.71
C LYS A 180 25.87 -5.75 0.49
N PHE A 181 25.75 -4.45 0.26
CA PHE A 181 26.89 -3.59 -0.07
C PHE A 181 27.54 -2.91 1.13
N PHE A 182 26.79 -2.74 2.23
CA PHE A 182 27.18 -1.84 3.31
C PHE A 182 27.03 -2.41 4.73
N ALA A 183 26.35 -3.54 4.94
CA ALA A 183 26.16 -4.08 6.30
C ALA A 183 27.48 -4.46 6.98
N ASP A 184 28.38 -5.17 6.28
CA ASP A 184 29.67 -5.58 6.85
C ASP A 184 30.54 -4.36 7.23
N LYS A 185 30.54 -3.33 6.38
CA LYS A 185 31.27 -2.07 6.59
C LYS A 185 30.71 -1.25 7.75
N LEU A 186 29.41 -1.39 8.03
CA LEU A 186 28.77 -0.76 9.17
C LEU A 186 29.25 -1.41 10.47
N GLU A 187 29.32 -2.75 10.52
CA GLU A 187 29.79 -3.50 11.68
C GLU A 187 31.27 -3.20 12.00
N GLU A 188 32.15 -3.13 10.98
CA GLU A 188 33.55 -2.73 11.15
C GLU A 188 33.70 -1.37 11.84
N LYS A 189 32.87 -0.40 11.46
CA LYS A 189 32.89 0.95 12.04
C LYS A 189 32.36 0.99 13.47
N TYR A 190 31.34 0.20 13.79
CA TYR A 190 30.88 0.05 15.17
C TYR A 190 31.97 -0.56 16.05
N VAL A 191 32.74 -1.53 15.55
CA VAL A 191 33.86 -2.13 16.27
C VAL A 191 34.99 -1.12 16.48
N GLU A 192 35.37 -0.34 15.45
CA GLU A 192 36.38 0.72 15.60
C GLU A 192 35.97 1.80 16.61
N GLY A 193 34.73 2.28 16.57
CA GLY A 193 34.19 3.28 17.49
C GLY A 193 33.99 2.77 18.93
N SER A 194 33.91 1.46 19.11
CA SER A 194 33.78 0.80 20.42
C SER A 194 35.12 0.39 21.04
N SER A 195 36.25 0.65 20.37
CA SER A 195 37.58 0.41 20.93
C SER A 195 37.88 1.43 22.04
N ILE A 196 37.51 1.06 23.27
CA ILE A 196 38.00 1.74 24.47
C ILE A 196 39.53 1.52 24.51
N LYS A 197 40.29 2.57 24.19
CA LYS A 197 41.73 2.60 24.48
C LYS A 197 41.87 2.62 26.00
N PHE A 198 42.20 1.48 26.60
CA PHE A 198 42.78 1.49 27.93
C PHE A 198 44.10 2.26 27.81
N ALA A 199 44.17 3.42 28.44
CA ALA A 199 45.44 4.12 28.60
C ALA A 199 46.37 3.18 29.37
N ASP A 200 47.54 2.92 28.78
CA ASP A 200 48.62 2.16 29.41
C ASP A 200 48.81 2.68 30.84
N THR A 201 48.55 1.80 31.80
CA THR A 201 48.66 2.12 33.22
C THR A 201 50.10 1.91 33.65
N ASP A 202 51.00 2.76 33.15
CA ASP A 202 52.38 2.89 33.67
C ASP A 202 52.38 3.78 34.91
N LEU A 203 51.66 3.35 35.96
CA LEU A 203 51.57 4.09 37.21
C LEU A 203 51.56 3.19 38.45
N PHE A 204 52.28 2.07 38.47
CA PHE A 204 52.74 1.43 39.71
C PHE A 204 54.03 0.61 39.45
N GLU A 205 55.17 1.30 39.39
CA GLU A 205 56.45 0.80 39.95
C GLU A 205 56.85 1.68 41.13
#